data_AF-A0A3D3T609-F1
#
_entry.id   AF-A0A3D3T609-F1
#
_cell.length_a   1.000
_cell.length_b   1.000
_cell.length_c   1.000
_cell.angle_alpha   90.00
_cell.angle_beta   90.00
_cell.angle_gamma   90.00
#
_symmetry.space_group_name_H-M   'P 1'
#
loop_
_entity.id
_entity.type
_entity.pdbx_description
1 polymer ?
#
loop_
_entity_poly.entity_id
_entity_poly.type
_entity_poly.pdbx_seq_one_letter_code
_entity_poly.pdbx_strand_id
1 'polypeptide(L)'
;LFLVDLHRAQIRKTVPRRWQIKDLASIYFSCLDIGLTRRDVLRFLRVYFDQPLRLTLTWENKLLGQVSRRAVKLYRRDFGRVPRLP
;
A
#
# COMPACT_ATOMS: atom_id res chain seq x y z
N LEU A 1 -3.48 -18.74 3.87
CA LEU A 1 -2.77 -17.47 4.13
C LEU A 1 -2.69 -17.31 5.65
N PHE A 2 -1.49 -17.08 6.21
CA PHE A 2 -1.32 -16.79 7.64
C PHE A 2 -0.72 -15.41 7.79
N LEU A 3 -1.29 -14.59 8.67
CA LEU A 3 -0.76 -13.29 9.06
C LEU A 3 -0.16 -13.41 10.45
N VAL A 4 1.10 -13.03 10.59
CA VAL A 4 1.87 -13.14 11.83
C VAL A 4 2.19 -11.76 12.39
N ASP A 5 2.76 -11.73 13.60
CA ASP A 5 3.22 -10.51 14.25
C ASP A 5 2.11 -9.47 14.55
N LEU A 6 0.96 -9.96 15.01
CA LEU A 6 -0.20 -9.13 15.35
C LEU A 6 -0.15 -8.50 16.75
N HIS A 7 1.00 -8.52 17.43
CA HIS A 7 1.14 -8.03 18.81
C HIS A 7 0.85 -6.52 18.97
N ARG A 8 0.96 -5.74 17.89
CA ARG A 8 0.60 -4.31 17.82
C ARG A 8 -0.70 -4.04 17.04
N ALA A 9 -1.39 -5.08 16.59
CA ALA A 9 -2.63 -4.93 15.84
C ALA A 9 -3.73 -4.34 16.75
N GLN A 10 -4.52 -3.42 16.21
CA GLN A 10 -5.61 -2.79 16.94
C GLN A 10 -6.95 -3.29 16.40
N ILE A 11 -7.76 -3.89 17.28
CA ILE A 11 -9.13 -4.32 16.96
C ILE A 11 -10.06 -3.12 17.13
N ARG A 12 -10.87 -2.84 16.10
CA ARG A 12 -11.78 -1.70 16.07
C ARG A 12 -12.89 -1.92 15.04
N LYS A 13 -13.99 -1.18 15.19
CA LYS A 13 -15.13 -1.24 14.25
C LYS A 13 -14.78 -0.77 12.84
N THR A 14 -13.94 0.26 12.73
CA THR A 14 -13.55 0.86 11.44
C THR A 14 -12.10 1.31 11.49
N VAL A 15 -11.32 1.05 10.43
CA VAL A 15 -9.93 1.49 10.31
C VAL A 15 -9.86 2.96 9.92
N PRO A 16 -9.30 3.86 10.77
CA PRO A 16 -9.12 5.25 10.39
C PRO A 16 -8.17 5.37 9.21
N ARG A 17 -8.44 6.33 8.32
CA ARG A 17 -7.68 6.55 7.07
C ARG A 17 -6.17 6.62 7.26
N ARG A 18 -5.70 7.25 8.35
CA ARG A 18 -4.28 7.33 8.71
C ARG A 18 -3.64 5.95 8.88
N TRP A 19 -4.33 5.02 9.55
CA TRP A 19 -3.83 3.66 9.78
C TRP A 19 -3.85 2.84 8.48
N GLN A 20 -4.91 2.98 7.68
CA GLN A 20 -4.98 2.36 6.36
C GLN A 20 -3.80 2.77 5.46
N ILE A 21 -3.50 4.08 5.40
CA ILE A 21 -2.34 4.58 4.65
C ILE A 21 -1.03 4.04 5.21
N LYS A 22 -0.91 3.95 6.54
CA LYS A 22 0.30 3.41 7.20
C LYS A 22 0.54 1.97 6.76
N ASP A 23 -0.47 1.11 6.87
CA ASP A 23 -0.34 -0.31 6.61
C ASP A 23 -0.12 -0.59 5.11
N LEU A 24 -0.91 0.03 4.22
CA LEU A 24 -0.73 -0.10 2.77
C LEU A 24 0.63 0.42 2.29
N ALA A 25 1.11 1.54 2.84
CA ALA A 25 2.43 2.05 2.47
C ALA A 25 3.56 1.15 2.94
N SER A 26 3.43 0.51 4.11
CA SER A 26 4.41 -0.46 4.60
C SER A 26 4.46 -1.70 3.72
N ILE A 27 3.31 -2.25 3.31
CA ILE A 27 3.24 -3.37 2.36
C ILE A 27 3.85 -2.98 1.01
N TYR A 28 3.48 -1.80 0.49
CA TYR A 28 4.00 -1.37 -0.81
C TYR A 28 5.52 -1.17 -0.76
N PHE A 29 6.02 -0.49 0.28
CA PHE A 29 7.45 -0.32 0.54
C PHE A 29 8.22 -1.65 0.55
N SER A 30 7.72 -2.66 1.27
CA SER A 30 8.41 -3.96 1.37
C SER A 30 8.51 -4.72 0.04
N CYS A 31 7.72 -4.32 -0.96
CA CYS A 31 7.66 -4.99 -2.26
C CYS A 31 8.31 -4.18 -3.39
N LEU A 32 8.95 -3.03 -3.13
CA LEU A 32 9.48 -2.17 -4.19
C LEU A 32 10.71 -2.75 -4.91
N ASP A 33 11.45 -3.67 -4.29
CA ASP A 33 12.64 -4.30 -4.91
C ASP A 33 12.38 -5.71 -5.48
N ILE A 34 11.15 -6.23 -5.38
CA ILE A 34 10.83 -7.59 -5.87
C ILE A 34 10.41 -7.61 -7.36
N GLY A 35 10.62 -6.53 -8.10
CA GLY A 35 10.28 -6.46 -9.53
C GLY A 35 8.77 -6.36 -9.80
N LEU A 36 8.03 -5.69 -8.93
CA LEU A 36 6.58 -5.55 -9.01
C LEU A 36 6.17 -4.85 -10.32
N THR A 37 5.20 -5.40 -11.05
CA THR A 37 4.70 -4.78 -12.29
C THR A 37 3.44 -3.94 -12.04
N ARG A 38 3.13 -3.02 -12.95
CA ARG A 38 1.85 -2.27 -12.92
C ARG A 38 0.63 -3.19 -12.85
N ARG A 39 0.66 -4.35 -13.51
CA ARG A 39 -0.44 -5.32 -13.48
C ARG A 39 -0.59 -5.94 -12.10
N ASP A 40 0.51 -6.17 -11.38
CA ASP A 40 0.46 -6.75 -10.04
C ASP A 40 -0.08 -5.75 -9.02
N VAL A 41 0.30 -4.46 -9.13
CA VAL A 41 -0.35 -3.39 -8.35
C VAL A 41 -1.85 -3.38 -8.61
N LEU A 42 -2.27 -3.40 -9.87
CA LEU A 42 -3.69 -3.38 -10.22
C LEU A 42 -4.43 -4.62 -9.72
N ARG A 43 -3.83 -5.81 -9.80
CA ARG A 43 -4.43 -7.03 -9.22
C ARG A 43 -4.60 -6.90 -7.71
N PHE A 44 -3.58 -6.40 -7.01
CA PHE A 44 -3.67 -6.14 -5.58
C PHE A 44 -4.80 -5.16 -5.26
N LEU A 45 -4.89 -4.04 -5.98
CA LEU A 45 -5.94 -3.04 -5.75
C LEU A 45 -7.34 -3.60 -5.99
N ARG A 46 -7.53 -4.39 -7.04
CA ARG A 46 -8.81 -5.04 -7.33
C ARG A 46 -9.26 -5.95 -6.18
N VAL A 47 -8.33 -6.74 -5.64
CA VAL A 47 -8.63 -7.68 -4.53
C VAL A 47 -8.80 -6.94 -3.20
N TYR A 48 -7.94 -5.96 -2.90
CA TYR A 48 -7.96 -5.23 -1.63
C TYR A 48 -9.23 -4.37 -1.47
N PHE A 49 -9.66 -3.69 -2.53
CA PHE A 49 -10.84 -2.84 -2.50
C PHE A 49 -12.14 -3.57 -2.86
N ASP A 50 -12.05 -4.81 -3.35
CA ASP A 50 -13.17 -5.63 -3.81
C ASP A 50 -14.11 -4.86 -4.77
N GLN A 51 -13.50 -4.12 -5.71
CA GLN A 51 -14.22 -3.22 -6.62
C GLN A 51 -13.58 -3.20 -8.02
N PRO A 52 -14.34 -2.80 -9.06
CA PRO A 52 -13.79 -2.53 -10.38
C PRO A 52 -12.67 -1.50 -10.31
N LEU A 53 -11.55 -1.80 -10.97
CA LEU A 53 -10.35 -0.94 -10.99
C LEU A 53 -10.63 0.50 -11.37
N ARG A 54 -11.55 0.74 -12.30
CA ARG A 54 -11.94 2.08 -12.72
C ARG A 54 -12.47 2.89 -11.53
N LEU A 55 -13.35 2.31 -10.71
CA LEU A 55 -13.91 2.97 -9.54
C LEU A 55 -12.84 3.19 -8.47
N THR A 56 -12.04 2.17 -8.18
CA THR A 56 -10.93 2.26 -7.21
C THR A 56 -9.96 3.38 -7.59
N LEU A 57 -9.51 3.44 -8.84
CA LEU A 57 -8.55 4.45 -9.29
C LEU A 57 -9.14 5.87 -9.27
N THR A 58 -10.46 6.01 -9.41
CA THR A 58 -11.13 7.32 -9.33
C THR A 58 -11.37 7.73 -7.87
N TRP A 59 -12.03 6.89 -7.07
CA TRP A 59 -12.47 7.22 -5.72
C TRP A 59 -11.34 7.20 -4.70
N GLU A 60 -10.39 6.28 -4.84
CA GLU A 60 -9.29 6.11 -3.90
C GLU A 60 -8.01 6.83 -4.31
N ASN A 61 -8.03 7.60 -5.41
CA ASN A 61 -6.87 8.32 -5.95
C ASN A 61 -6.06 9.06 -4.87
N LYS A 62 -6.77 9.77 -3.96
CA LYS A 62 -6.13 10.52 -2.87
C LYS A 62 -5.38 9.60 -1.90
N LEU A 63 -5.95 8.45 -1.53
CA LEU A 63 -5.24 7.48 -0.68
C LEU A 63 -4.08 6.82 -1.43
N LEU A 64 -4.29 6.42 -2.69
CA LEU A 64 -3.23 5.79 -3.47
C LEU A 64 -2.02 6.72 -3.62
N GLY A 65 -2.26 8.02 -3.87
CA GLY A 65 -1.21 9.03 -3.88
C GLY A 65 -0.55 9.26 -2.51
N GLN A 66 -1.27 9.11 -1.40
CA GLN A 66 -0.69 9.20 -0.05
C GLN A 66 0.14 7.95 0.31
N VAL A 67 -0.35 6.77 -0.06
CA VAL A 67 0.34 5.48 0.11
C VAL A 67 1.64 5.49 -0.68
N SER A 68 1.60 5.85 -1.97
CA SER A 68 2.78 5.92 -2.83
C SER A 68 3.83 6.90 -2.30
N ARG A 69 3.43 8.13 -1.94
CA ARG A 69 4.35 9.11 -1.35
C ARG A 69 4.97 8.63 -0.04
N ARG A 70 4.18 7.99 0.83
CA ARG A 70 4.68 7.45 2.10
C ARG A 70 5.65 6.30 1.88
N ALA A 71 5.35 5.38 0.96
CA ALA A 71 6.23 4.27 0.60
C ALA A 71 7.57 4.78 0.04
N VAL A 72 7.54 5.75 -0.89
CA VAL A 72 8.76 6.38 -1.44
C VAL A 72 9.56 7.09 -0.35
N LYS A 73 8.90 7.79 0.59
CA LYS A 73 9.58 8.45 1.72
C LYS A 73 10.27 7.43 2.65
N LEU A 74 9.60 6.33 2.98
CA LEU A 74 10.19 5.24 3.77
C LEU A 74 11.39 4.63 3.04
N TYR A 75 11.22 4.37 1.74
CA TYR A 75 12.26 3.81 0.91
C TYR A 75 13.52 4.68 0.85
N ARG A 76 13.35 5.99 0.64
CA ARG A 76 14.47 6.94 0.65
C ARG A 76 15.16 7.01 2.00
N ARG A 77 14.40 6.94 3.10
CA ARG A 77 14.96 6.95 4.45
C ARG A 77 15.80 5.69 4.72
N ASP A 78 15.33 4.54 4.28
CA ASP A 78 15.94 3.24 4.64
C ASP A 78 17.07 2.85 3.67
N PHE A 79 17.00 3.26 2.40
CA PHE A 79 17.97 2.88 1.35
C PHE A 79 18.77 4.06 0.76
N GLY A 80 18.48 5.31 1.12
CA GLY A 80 19.19 6.49 0.60
C GLY A 80 18.98 6.79 -0.89
N ARG A 81 18.12 6.04 -1.59
CA ARG A 81 17.84 6.20 -3.04
C ARG A 81 16.35 6.24 -3.35
N VAL A 82 16.01 6.58 -4.59
CA VAL A 82 14.61 6.56 -5.06
C VAL A 82 14.29 5.14 -5.59
N PRO A 83 13.14 4.55 -5.22
CA PRO A 83 12.75 3.26 -5.78
C PRO A 83 12.32 3.42 -7.24
N ARG A 84 12.47 2.35 -8.03
CA ARG A 84 11.82 2.26 -9.33
C ARG A 84 10.35 1.88 -9.09
N LEU A 85 9.44 2.75 -9.48
CA LEU A 85 8.00 2.47 -9.34
C LEU A 85 7.47 1.70 -10.56
N PRO A 86 6.49 0.80 -10.37
CA PRO A 86 5.72 0.14 -11.44
C PRO A 86 4.86 1.09 -12.28
#